data_AF-A0A4Z2CC00-F1
#
_entry.id   AF-A0A4Z2CC00-F1
#
_cell.length_a   1.000
_cell.length_b   1.000
_cell.length_c   1.000
_cell.angle_alpha   90.00
_cell.angle_beta   90.00
_cell.angle_gamma   90.00
#
_symmetry.space_group_name_H-M   'P 1'
#
loop_
_entity.id
_entity.type
_entity.pdbx_description
1 polymer ?
#
loop_
_entity_poly.entity_id
_entity_poly.type
_entity_poly.pdbx_seq_one_letter_code
_entity_poly.pdbx_strand_id
1 'polypeptide(L)'
;MPNFCAAPNCTRKSTQSDLAFFRFPRDPERCRIWVENCRRADLEGKTSDQLNKHYRLCAKHFDPAMVCKTSPYRTVLKDTAIPTIFDLTSHLKNPHARHRKRIKELTEEDIRKMKERRLASSIEQLNSKKDAAAEDASTNEEEPQWSTEEKAFREYLKSLFEILVMFVNQGIPLVANKVSESEITSSNFQALINYRMNAGDEALRKRFDTAAVNREYVSATQLSQLLDIFENTVREEMLMEVRESRFFSLVTGDLVEFAKEKHLPLFLRFVNQHNVLREEFLDFLLFEGDESVLVDRLEAQLTERWGLSMEDCRGQAHKATGTSTTKMKAVAVLLMEKYPLALHMSCSHTALNIHLANNLPLPNVQIVMVTLRRIGAFFRTPFTQDELENAIFAHYHKNDEKANALRHACGPGWVEQHNAFDLLLDLLPPLVLCMDVVRDNDGGRFANAVTAEAYSIAEILVDFEVIVTVVILKNVLTFTRAFGRNLQGETLDVFLAATSITAVLHSLNEVNDNIDVYHEFWYEEAVGIANVMEIPVKVPRLFIRKQRAVDEGEVQAELYYKEYVTVPVIHGVIQEVEDMFSETNLKALKCLSLVPAVMGQMKFNTTEENYAGRLLQ
;
A
#
# COMPACT_ATOMS: atom_id res chain seq x y z
N MET A 1 -9.85 11.33 -52.69
CA MET A 1 -10.51 10.84 -51.45
C MET A 1 -9.46 10.75 -50.36
N PRO A 2 -9.74 11.11 -49.08
CA PRO A 2 -8.74 10.92 -48.03
C PRO A 2 -8.49 9.43 -47.86
N ASN A 3 -7.27 8.99 -48.16
CA ASN A 3 -6.90 7.58 -48.12
C ASN A 3 -6.63 7.09 -46.70
N PHE A 4 -6.85 7.90 -45.66
CA PHE A 4 -6.42 7.63 -44.29
C PHE A 4 -7.59 7.44 -43.32
N CYS A 5 -7.39 6.59 -42.31
CA CYS A 5 -8.33 6.42 -41.20
C CYS A 5 -8.60 7.76 -40.49
N ALA A 6 -9.85 8.05 -40.19
CA ALA A 6 -10.30 9.29 -39.55
C ALA A 6 -10.00 9.33 -38.04
N ALA A 7 -9.65 8.20 -37.43
CA ALA A 7 -9.33 8.14 -36.01
C ALA A 7 -8.11 9.00 -35.67
N PRO A 8 -8.12 9.66 -34.50
CA PRO A 8 -6.92 10.28 -33.97
C PRO A 8 -5.80 9.23 -33.88
N ASN A 9 -4.58 9.63 -34.24
CA ASN A 9 -3.37 8.82 -34.12
C ASN A 9 -3.33 7.54 -34.98
N CYS A 10 -4.27 7.37 -35.92
CA CYS A 10 -4.24 6.28 -36.86
C CYS A 10 -3.67 6.72 -38.22
N THR A 11 -2.51 6.18 -38.59
CA THR A 11 -1.78 6.47 -39.84
C THR A 11 -2.15 5.52 -40.99
N ARG A 12 -3.05 4.56 -40.75
CA ARG A 12 -3.40 3.52 -41.72
C ARG A 12 -4.09 4.10 -42.95
N LYS A 13 -3.68 3.59 -44.11
CA LYS A 13 -4.27 3.94 -45.40
C LYS A 13 -5.18 2.82 -45.92
N SER A 14 -6.34 3.20 -46.45
CA SER A 14 -7.32 2.28 -47.06
C SER A 14 -6.77 1.53 -48.28
N THR A 15 -5.70 2.02 -48.91
CA THR A 15 -5.06 1.39 -50.08
C THR A 15 -3.89 0.46 -49.73
N GLN A 16 -3.41 0.46 -48.48
CA GLN A 16 -2.22 -0.27 -48.03
C GLN A 16 -2.47 -1.10 -46.76
N SER A 17 -3.74 -1.37 -46.44
CA SER A 17 -4.15 -2.02 -45.19
C SER A 17 -4.92 -3.29 -45.49
N ASP A 18 -4.60 -4.34 -44.75
CA ASP A 18 -5.30 -5.63 -44.67
C ASP A 18 -6.67 -5.54 -43.96
N LEU A 19 -6.91 -4.45 -43.21
CA LEU A 19 -8.18 -4.20 -42.53
C LEU A 19 -9.26 -3.53 -43.39
N ALA A 20 -10.52 -3.86 -43.09
CA ALA A 20 -11.69 -3.17 -43.64
C ALA A 20 -11.81 -1.71 -43.16
N PHE A 21 -12.30 -0.83 -44.03
CA PHE A 21 -12.57 0.59 -43.75
C PHE A 21 -14.06 0.88 -43.89
N PHE A 22 -14.64 1.41 -42.81
CA PHE A 22 -16.06 1.73 -42.71
C PHE A 22 -16.29 3.23 -42.87
N ARG A 23 -17.34 3.61 -43.61
CA ARG A 23 -17.76 5.01 -43.77
C ARG A 23 -18.55 5.44 -42.53
N PHE A 24 -18.52 6.73 -42.23
CA PHE A 24 -19.40 7.29 -41.19
C PHE A 24 -20.87 7.01 -41.54
N PRO A 25 -21.75 6.66 -40.58
CA PRO A 25 -23.17 6.47 -40.83
C PRO A 25 -23.83 7.70 -41.46
N ARG A 26 -24.85 7.49 -42.30
CA ARG A 26 -25.69 8.59 -42.81
C ARG A 26 -26.72 9.04 -41.78
N ASP A 27 -27.12 8.12 -40.90
CA ASP A 27 -27.94 8.42 -39.74
C ASP A 27 -27.29 9.53 -38.89
N PRO A 28 -27.92 10.70 -38.72
CA PRO A 28 -27.32 11.85 -38.06
C PRO A 28 -26.90 11.56 -36.62
N GLU A 29 -27.69 10.78 -35.88
CA GLU A 29 -27.45 10.53 -34.47
C GLU A 29 -26.28 9.56 -34.25
N ARG A 30 -26.26 8.44 -34.99
CA ARG A 30 -25.13 7.51 -34.96
C ARG A 30 -23.84 8.14 -35.50
N CYS A 31 -23.96 9.02 -36.49
CA CYS A 31 -22.83 9.77 -37.02
C CYS A 31 -22.24 10.74 -35.98
N ARG A 32 -23.11 11.41 -35.20
CA ARG A 32 -22.72 12.29 -34.09
C ARG A 32 -21.92 11.53 -33.03
N ILE A 33 -22.37 10.34 -32.64
CA ILE A 33 -21.66 9.48 -31.67
C ILE A 33 -20.27 9.07 -32.18
N TRP A 34 -20.16 8.73 -33.48
CA TRP A 34 -18.86 8.40 -34.07
C TRP A 34 -17.89 9.58 -34.07
N VAL A 35 -18.38 10.79 -34.33
CA VAL A 35 -17.60 12.04 -34.30
C VAL A 35 -17.13 12.34 -32.87
N GLU A 36 -18.02 12.22 -31.90
CA GLU A 36 -17.73 12.44 -30.47
C GLU A 36 -16.66 11.48 -29.97
N ASN A 37 -16.77 10.19 -30.29
CA ASN A 37 -15.77 9.20 -29.89
C ASN A 37 -14.42 9.40 -30.60
N CYS A 38 -14.41 9.95 -31.83
CA CYS A 38 -13.18 10.32 -32.51
C CYS A 38 -12.45 11.51 -31.85
N ARG A 39 -13.13 12.33 -31.04
CA ARG A 39 -12.58 13.52 -30.35
C ARG A 39 -11.73 14.44 -31.24
N ARG A 40 -12.18 14.63 -32.48
CA ARG A 40 -11.52 15.49 -33.49
C ARG A 40 -12.38 16.71 -33.79
N ALA A 41 -11.89 17.89 -33.41
CA ALA A 41 -12.59 19.16 -33.60
C ALA A 41 -12.94 19.44 -35.08
N ASP A 42 -12.12 18.96 -36.04
CA ASP A 42 -12.38 19.17 -37.46
C ASP A 42 -13.57 18.36 -38.02
N LEU A 43 -14.14 17.43 -37.24
CA LEU A 43 -15.28 16.62 -37.62
C LEU A 43 -16.62 17.16 -37.05
N GLU A 44 -16.59 17.94 -35.96
CA GLU A 44 -17.79 18.42 -35.24
C GLU A 44 -18.67 19.38 -36.06
N GLY A 45 -18.09 20.07 -37.06
CA GLY A 45 -18.82 21.03 -37.92
C GLY A 45 -19.33 20.47 -39.25
N LYS A 46 -19.23 19.16 -39.49
CA LYS A 46 -19.56 18.54 -40.79
C LYS A 46 -20.88 17.78 -40.75
N THR A 47 -21.63 17.82 -41.85
CA THR A 47 -22.87 17.05 -41.96
C THR A 47 -22.61 15.54 -42.11
N SER A 48 -23.58 14.71 -41.74
CA SER A 48 -23.46 13.24 -41.86
C SER A 48 -23.14 12.79 -43.29
N ASP A 49 -23.69 13.46 -44.30
CA ASP A 49 -23.39 13.20 -45.71
C ASP A 49 -21.95 13.56 -46.10
N GLN A 50 -21.43 14.68 -45.61
CA GLN A 50 -20.03 15.07 -45.83
C GLN A 50 -19.07 14.07 -45.17
N LEU A 51 -19.40 13.62 -43.94
CA LEU A 51 -18.63 12.64 -43.20
C LEU A 51 -18.65 11.26 -43.87
N ASN A 52 -19.83 10.79 -44.31
CA ASN A 52 -19.97 9.52 -45.04
C ASN A 52 -19.19 9.50 -46.36
N LYS A 53 -19.15 10.63 -47.07
CA LYS A 53 -18.50 10.75 -48.39
C LYS A 53 -16.97 10.83 -48.29
N HIS A 54 -16.44 11.50 -47.26
CA HIS A 54 -15.02 11.87 -47.20
C HIS A 54 -14.22 11.20 -46.07
N TYR A 55 -14.86 10.59 -45.07
CA TYR A 55 -14.17 10.05 -43.90
C TYR A 55 -14.48 8.57 -43.68
N ARG A 56 -13.47 7.83 -43.21
CA ARG A 56 -13.56 6.38 -42.95
C ARG A 56 -12.78 6.00 -41.70
N LEU A 57 -13.26 5.01 -40.95
CA LEU A 57 -12.55 4.40 -39.82
C LEU A 57 -12.16 2.96 -40.16
N CYS A 58 -10.94 2.54 -39.80
CA CYS A 58 -10.53 1.15 -39.97
C CYS A 58 -11.12 0.25 -38.88
N ALA A 59 -11.23 -1.05 -39.15
CA ALA A 59 -11.86 -2.03 -38.26
C ALA A 59 -11.24 -2.12 -36.85
N LYS A 60 -9.97 -1.69 -36.65
CA LYS A 60 -9.31 -1.68 -35.33
C LYS A 60 -10.01 -0.79 -34.29
N HIS A 61 -10.80 0.19 -34.73
CA HIS A 61 -11.48 1.11 -33.81
C HIS A 61 -12.85 0.60 -33.32
N PHE A 62 -13.23 -0.59 -33.76
CA PHE A 62 -14.48 -1.26 -33.40
C PHE A 62 -14.15 -2.54 -32.63
N ASP A 63 -15.03 -2.90 -31.70
CA ASP A 63 -15.00 -4.21 -31.07
C ASP A 63 -15.14 -5.30 -32.16
N PRO A 64 -14.27 -6.33 -32.18
CA PRO A 64 -14.39 -7.45 -33.11
C PRO A 64 -15.78 -8.08 -33.17
N ALA A 65 -16.53 -8.10 -32.07
CA ALA A 65 -17.90 -8.63 -31.99
C ALA A 65 -18.94 -7.78 -32.76
N MET A 66 -18.60 -6.53 -33.10
CA MET A 66 -19.42 -5.61 -33.90
C MET A 66 -19.16 -5.71 -35.40
N VAL A 67 -18.16 -6.50 -35.80
CA VAL A 67 -17.72 -6.67 -37.20
C VAL A 67 -18.19 -8.03 -37.73
N CYS A 68 -19.20 -8.02 -38.60
CA CYS A 68 -19.75 -9.21 -39.23
C CYS A 68 -19.03 -9.54 -40.54
N LYS A 69 -18.45 -10.75 -40.63
CA LYS A 69 -17.92 -11.30 -41.89
C LYS A 69 -19.03 -12.11 -42.58
N THR A 70 -19.82 -11.44 -43.43
CA THR A 70 -20.92 -12.09 -44.15
C THR A 70 -20.43 -12.92 -45.34
N SER A 71 -19.22 -12.67 -45.85
CA SER A 71 -18.54 -13.53 -46.84
C SER A 71 -17.02 -13.31 -46.81
N PRO A 72 -16.21 -14.16 -47.48
CA PRO A 72 -14.74 -13.99 -47.56
C PRO A 72 -14.30 -12.63 -48.14
N TYR A 73 -15.20 -11.96 -48.86
CA TYR A 73 -14.94 -10.68 -49.54
C TYR A 73 -15.75 -9.51 -48.98
N ARG A 74 -16.60 -9.73 -47.96
CA ARG A 74 -17.49 -8.69 -47.42
C ARG A 74 -17.50 -8.68 -45.90
N THR A 75 -17.00 -7.58 -45.36
CA THR A 75 -17.03 -7.25 -43.93
C THR A 75 -17.94 -6.06 -43.71
N VAL A 76 -18.91 -6.18 -42.81
CA VAL A 76 -19.94 -5.17 -42.53
C VAL A 76 -20.02 -4.94 -41.01
N LEU A 77 -20.35 -3.74 -40.58
CA LEU A 77 -20.61 -3.45 -39.16
C LEU A 77 -22.07 -3.77 -38.82
N LYS A 78 -22.32 -4.23 -37.58
CA LYS A 78 -23.68 -4.28 -37.03
C LYS A 78 -24.34 -2.89 -37.02
N ASP A 79 -25.66 -2.83 -37.06
CA ASP A 79 -26.39 -1.55 -37.09
C ASP A 79 -26.27 -0.74 -35.79
N THR A 80 -25.92 -1.40 -34.68
CA THR A 80 -25.60 -0.76 -33.39
C THR A 80 -24.11 -0.48 -33.19
N ALA A 81 -23.24 -0.79 -34.16
CA ALA A 81 -21.80 -0.66 -33.98
C ALA A 81 -21.37 0.81 -33.83
N ILE A 82 -20.61 1.07 -32.77
CA ILE A 82 -19.98 2.37 -32.49
C ILE A 82 -18.48 2.16 -32.25
N PRO A 83 -17.61 3.06 -32.74
CA PRO A 83 -16.19 2.94 -32.50
C PRO A 83 -15.91 3.39 -31.07
N THR A 84 -15.23 2.57 -30.29
CA THR A 84 -14.90 2.83 -28.87
C THR A 84 -13.40 2.74 -28.61
N ILE A 85 -12.63 2.13 -29.51
CA ILE A 85 -11.21 1.84 -29.30
C ILE A 85 -10.37 2.95 -29.96
N PHE A 86 -9.98 3.95 -29.18
CA PHE A 86 -9.14 5.07 -29.63
C PHE A 86 -7.94 5.28 -28.72
N ASP A 87 -6.77 5.49 -29.32
CA ASP A 87 -5.57 5.93 -28.60
C ASP A 87 -5.60 7.47 -28.50
N LEU A 88 -6.19 7.97 -27.41
CA LEU A 88 -6.37 9.39 -27.15
C LEU A 88 -5.22 10.02 -26.35
N THR A 89 -4.36 9.23 -25.70
CA THR A 89 -3.33 9.68 -24.76
C THR A 89 -1.92 9.73 -25.35
N SER A 90 -1.69 9.17 -26.53
CA SER A 90 -0.34 9.14 -27.15
C SER A 90 0.27 10.52 -27.49
N HIS A 91 -0.46 11.63 -27.34
CA HIS A 91 0.10 12.99 -27.41
C HIS A 91 0.90 13.38 -26.15
N LEU A 92 0.66 12.71 -25.03
CA LEU A 92 1.38 12.89 -23.78
C LEU A 92 2.80 12.29 -23.80
N LYS A 93 3.08 11.37 -24.76
CA LYS A 93 4.37 10.68 -24.86
C LYS A 93 5.41 11.36 -25.78
N ASN A 94 5.01 12.28 -26.68
CA ASN A 94 5.95 12.94 -27.60
C ASN A 94 5.35 14.21 -28.28
N PRO A 95 5.73 15.43 -27.87
CA PRO A 95 5.08 16.68 -28.30
C PRO A 95 5.43 17.19 -29.71
N HIS A 96 6.45 16.64 -30.39
CA HIS A 96 6.98 17.21 -31.65
C HIS A 96 6.67 16.43 -32.95
N ALA A 97 5.74 15.47 -32.95
CA ALA A 97 5.39 14.70 -34.15
C ALA A 97 4.58 15.53 -35.19
N ARG A 98 5.21 15.87 -36.32
CA ARG A 98 4.73 16.81 -37.35
C ARG A 98 3.46 16.43 -38.14
N HIS A 99 2.80 15.30 -37.88
CA HIS A 99 1.66 14.80 -38.68
C HIS A 99 0.46 14.32 -37.86
N ARG A 100 0.16 14.94 -36.71
CA ARG A 100 -0.99 14.56 -35.88
C ARG A 100 -2.26 15.35 -36.22
N LYS A 101 -3.38 14.64 -36.34
CA LYS A 101 -4.74 15.23 -36.35
C LYS A 101 -5.04 15.69 -34.92
N ARG A 102 -5.30 16.98 -34.71
CA ARG A 102 -5.43 17.61 -33.38
C ARG A 102 -6.62 16.99 -32.61
N ILE A 103 -6.33 16.37 -31.46
CA ILE A 103 -7.33 15.89 -30.50
C ILE A 103 -7.88 17.11 -29.75
N LYS A 104 -9.19 17.14 -29.51
CA LYS A 104 -9.84 18.20 -28.74
C LYS A 104 -9.55 17.99 -27.24
N GLU A 105 -8.96 19.01 -26.60
CA GLU A 105 -8.90 19.12 -25.14
C GLU A 105 -10.29 19.53 -24.63
N LEU A 106 -10.82 18.78 -23.68
CA LEU A 106 -12.16 19.02 -23.11
C LEU A 106 -12.01 19.92 -21.88
N THR A 107 -12.78 21.01 -21.83
CA THR A 107 -12.89 21.84 -20.63
C THR A 107 -13.77 21.17 -19.57
N GLU A 108 -13.68 21.58 -18.31
CA GLU A 108 -14.56 21.06 -17.23
C GLU A 108 -16.06 21.22 -17.58
N GLU A 109 -16.39 22.29 -18.29
CA GLU A 109 -17.73 22.56 -18.82
C GLU A 109 -18.15 21.55 -19.92
N ASP A 110 -17.24 21.17 -20.81
CA ASP A 110 -17.49 20.14 -21.82
C ASP A 110 -17.69 18.76 -21.19
N ILE A 111 -16.90 18.44 -20.16
CA ILE A 111 -17.02 17.20 -19.38
C ILE A 111 -18.37 17.16 -18.66
N ARG A 112 -18.79 18.27 -18.05
CA ARG A 112 -20.09 18.39 -17.40
C ARG A 112 -21.24 18.20 -18.39
N LYS A 113 -21.21 18.89 -19.54
CA LYS A 113 -22.23 18.73 -20.60
C LYS A 113 -22.27 17.33 -21.18
N MET A 114 -21.13 16.64 -21.31
CA MET A 114 -21.07 15.24 -21.72
C MET A 114 -21.70 14.32 -20.65
N LYS A 115 -21.45 14.56 -19.37
CA LYS A 115 -22.09 13.82 -18.25
C LYS A 115 -23.60 14.07 -18.20
N GLU A 116 -24.03 15.33 -18.33
CA GLU A 116 -25.45 15.72 -18.38
C GLU A 116 -26.17 15.09 -19.57
N ARG A 117 -25.53 15.02 -20.75
CA ARG A 117 -26.12 14.36 -21.94
C ARG A 117 -26.18 12.85 -21.82
N ARG A 118 -25.18 12.21 -21.20
CA ARG A 118 -25.23 10.78 -20.88
C ARG A 118 -26.33 10.48 -19.86
N LEU A 119 -26.48 11.34 -18.86
CA LEU A 119 -27.54 11.23 -17.88
C LEU A 119 -28.91 11.49 -18.51
N ALA A 120 -29.03 12.47 -19.40
CA ALA A 120 -30.25 12.74 -20.16
C ALA A 120 -30.61 11.60 -21.11
N SER A 121 -29.64 10.98 -21.80
CA SER A 121 -29.93 9.79 -22.63
C SER A 121 -30.31 8.58 -21.78
N SER A 122 -29.71 8.42 -20.59
CA SER A 122 -30.11 7.38 -19.64
C SER A 122 -31.51 7.65 -19.05
N ILE A 123 -31.88 8.91 -18.82
CA ILE A 123 -33.22 9.31 -18.33
C ILE A 123 -34.26 9.20 -19.44
N GLU A 124 -33.96 9.56 -20.69
CA GLU A 124 -34.82 9.31 -21.85
C GLU A 124 -34.98 7.80 -22.10
N GLN A 125 -33.93 6.99 -21.93
CA GLN A 125 -34.02 5.52 -21.98
C GLN A 125 -34.83 4.93 -20.82
N LEU A 126 -34.90 5.60 -19.66
CA LEU A 126 -35.72 5.18 -18.52
C LEU A 126 -37.18 5.65 -18.65
N ASN A 127 -37.43 6.82 -19.25
CA ASN A 127 -38.77 7.34 -19.49
C ASN A 127 -39.44 6.67 -20.69
N SER A 128 -38.69 6.36 -21.77
CA SER A 128 -39.21 5.53 -22.87
C SER A 128 -39.54 4.10 -22.41
N LYS A 129 -38.80 3.56 -21.43
CA LYS A 129 -39.12 2.28 -20.75
C LYS A 129 -40.38 2.35 -19.88
N LYS A 130 -40.82 3.54 -19.45
CA LYS A 130 -41.96 3.72 -18.54
C LYS A 130 -43.27 3.92 -19.30
N ASP A 131 -43.23 4.63 -20.43
CA ASP A 131 -44.40 4.86 -21.28
C ASP A 131 -44.71 3.65 -22.19
N ALA A 132 -43.73 2.79 -22.48
CA ALA A 132 -43.92 1.52 -23.20
C ALA A 132 -44.49 0.37 -22.34
N ALA A 133 -44.72 0.58 -21.03
CA ALA A 133 -45.24 -0.45 -20.13
C ALA A 133 -46.78 -0.49 -20.04
N ALA A 134 -47.47 0.49 -20.63
CA ALA A 134 -48.93 0.63 -20.52
C ALA A 134 -49.71 0.16 -21.76
N GLU A 135 -49.09 0.10 -22.94
CA GLU A 135 -49.75 -0.36 -24.16
C GLU A 135 -48.86 -1.35 -24.91
N ASP A 136 -49.42 -2.53 -25.10
CA ASP A 136 -48.98 -3.63 -25.96
C ASP A 136 -47.88 -4.57 -25.44
N ALA A 137 -48.40 -5.65 -24.85
CA ALA A 137 -48.03 -7.00 -25.20
C ALA A 137 -47.77 -7.16 -26.71
N SER A 138 -46.57 -6.83 -27.19
CA SER A 138 -45.80 -7.55 -28.21
C SER A 138 -44.64 -6.68 -28.73
N THR A 139 -43.46 -7.30 -28.79
CA THR A 139 -42.22 -6.88 -29.49
C THR A 139 -41.18 -6.05 -28.70
N ASN A 140 -39.97 -6.63 -28.66
CA ASN A 140 -38.79 -6.33 -27.84
C ASN A 140 -37.95 -5.15 -28.35
N GLU A 141 -37.38 -4.34 -27.44
CA GLU A 141 -36.06 -3.71 -27.60
C GLU A 141 -35.15 -4.07 -26.42
N GLU A 142 -33.93 -4.50 -26.73
CA GLU A 142 -33.09 -5.42 -25.96
C GLU A 142 -32.20 -4.72 -24.90
N GLU A 143 -32.52 -4.90 -23.61
CA GLU A 143 -31.47 -5.37 -22.68
C GLU A 143 -30.85 -6.63 -23.30
N PRO A 144 -29.54 -6.92 -23.17
CA PRO A 144 -29.01 -8.17 -23.70
C PRO A 144 -29.89 -9.30 -23.18
N GLN A 145 -30.73 -9.86 -24.06
CA GLN A 145 -31.72 -10.85 -23.67
C GLN A 145 -30.92 -12.09 -23.40
N TRP A 146 -30.44 -12.20 -22.17
CA TRP A 146 -29.75 -13.37 -21.72
C TRP A 146 -30.71 -14.52 -21.89
N SER A 147 -30.27 -15.47 -22.69
CA SER A 147 -30.90 -16.77 -22.80
C SER A 147 -31.13 -17.33 -21.40
N THR A 148 -32.12 -18.21 -21.27
CA THR A 148 -32.37 -18.91 -20.01
C THR A 148 -31.11 -19.60 -19.49
N GLU A 149 -30.24 -20.05 -20.40
CA GLU A 149 -28.93 -20.64 -20.09
C GLU A 149 -27.94 -19.61 -19.52
N GLU A 150 -27.84 -18.41 -20.10
CA GLU A 150 -26.97 -17.34 -19.60
C GLU A 150 -27.43 -16.83 -18.22
N LYS A 151 -28.75 -16.73 -17.99
CA LYS A 151 -29.30 -16.38 -16.66
C LYS A 151 -28.95 -17.46 -15.63
N ALA A 152 -29.12 -18.73 -15.97
CA ALA A 152 -28.74 -19.84 -15.10
C ALA A 152 -27.24 -19.87 -14.82
N PHE A 153 -26.42 -19.55 -15.83
CA PHE A 153 -24.97 -19.49 -15.68
C PHE A 153 -24.52 -18.32 -14.80
N ARG A 154 -25.20 -17.17 -14.87
CA ARG A 154 -24.96 -16.03 -13.97
C ARG A 154 -25.27 -16.38 -12.52
N GLU A 155 -26.40 -17.02 -12.24
CA GLU A 155 -26.73 -17.45 -10.88
C GLU A 155 -25.71 -18.47 -10.36
N TYR A 156 -25.25 -19.39 -11.22
CA TYR A 156 -24.16 -20.32 -10.88
C TYR A 156 -22.86 -19.58 -10.50
N LEU A 157 -22.41 -18.61 -11.31
CA LEU A 157 -21.23 -17.81 -11.00
C LEU A 157 -21.41 -16.99 -9.72
N LYS A 158 -22.60 -16.44 -9.49
CA LYS A 158 -22.93 -15.70 -8.27
C LYS A 158 -22.77 -16.59 -7.04
N SER A 159 -23.30 -17.82 -7.05
CA SER A 159 -23.10 -18.78 -5.95
C SER A 159 -21.61 -19.09 -5.71
N LEU A 160 -20.79 -19.20 -6.77
CA LEU A 160 -19.34 -19.40 -6.62
C LEU A 160 -18.64 -18.17 -5.99
N PHE A 161 -19.01 -16.96 -6.40
CA PHE A 161 -18.46 -15.74 -5.82
C PHE A 161 -18.89 -15.55 -4.36
N GLU A 162 -20.13 -15.86 -4.00
CA GLU A 162 -20.59 -15.83 -2.60
C GLU A 162 -19.75 -16.78 -1.72
N ILE A 163 -19.42 -17.95 -2.25
CA ILE A 163 -18.49 -18.88 -1.59
C ILE A 163 -17.11 -18.23 -1.41
N LEU A 164 -16.52 -17.67 -2.47
CA LEU A 164 -15.21 -17.01 -2.38
C LEU A 164 -15.21 -15.86 -1.38
N VAL A 165 -16.22 -15.00 -1.41
CA VAL A 165 -16.37 -13.87 -0.47
C VAL A 165 -16.40 -14.36 0.98
N MET A 166 -17.08 -15.49 1.25
CA MET A 166 -17.06 -16.09 2.58
C MET A 166 -15.64 -16.53 2.98
N PHE A 167 -14.94 -17.27 2.11
CA PHE A 167 -13.56 -17.69 2.37
C PHE A 167 -12.64 -16.50 2.67
N VAL A 168 -12.72 -15.44 1.85
CA VAL A 168 -11.93 -14.22 2.03
C VAL A 168 -12.25 -13.54 3.35
N ASN A 169 -13.54 -13.34 3.67
CA ASN A 169 -13.96 -12.66 4.91
C ASN A 169 -13.59 -13.43 6.18
N GLN A 170 -13.46 -14.75 6.11
CA GLN A 170 -13.09 -15.60 7.24
C GLN A 170 -11.60 -15.94 7.28
N GLY A 171 -10.81 -15.53 6.29
CA GLY A 171 -9.39 -15.87 6.20
C GLY A 171 -9.12 -17.38 6.06
N ILE A 172 -10.06 -18.12 5.45
CA ILE A 172 -9.95 -19.57 5.31
C ILE A 172 -9.20 -19.89 3.99
N PRO A 173 -8.14 -20.70 4.02
CA PRO A 173 -7.47 -21.15 2.79
C PRO A 173 -8.41 -21.95 1.88
N LEU A 174 -8.38 -21.67 0.57
CA LEU A 174 -9.22 -22.38 -0.42
C LEU A 174 -8.81 -23.85 -0.58
N VAL A 175 -7.53 -24.15 -0.38
CA VAL A 175 -6.94 -25.50 -0.49
C VAL A 175 -6.58 -25.99 0.92
N ALA A 176 -6.91 -27.25 1.23
CA ALA A 176 -6.50 -27.88 2.48
C ALA A 176 -4.99 -28.18 2.47
N ASN A 177 -4.30 -27.98 3.60
CA ASN A 177 -2.91 -28.38 3.73
C ASN A 177 -2.78 -29.90 3.54
N LYS A 178 -1.85 -30.35 2.69
CA LYS A 178 -1.56 -31.78 2.50
C LYS A 178 -0.94 -32.35 3.78
N VAL A 179 -1.70 -33.14 4.53
CA VAL A 179 -1.22 -33.81 5.77
C VAL A 179 -0.53 -35.16 5.46
N SER A 180 -0.80 -35.79 4.31
CA SER A 180 -0.07 -36.97 3.81
C SER A 180 -0.33 -37.21 2.31
N GLU A 181 0.52 -38.00 1.63
CA GLU A 181 0.33 -38.39 0.21
C GLU A 181 -0.84 -39.38 -0.01
N SER A 182 -1.42 -39.93 1.05
CA SER A 182 -2.39 -41.04 0.97
C SER A 182 -3.86 -40.65 1.19
N GLU A 183 -4.17 -39.40 1.53
CA GLU A 183 -5.55 -38.93 1.68
C GLU A 183 -5.83 -37.77 0.73
N ILE A 184 -6.57 -38.05 -0.35
CA ILE A 184 -7.12 -37.02 -1.25
C ILE A 184 -8.28 -36.35 -0.50
N THR A 185 -7.97 -35.44 0.42
CA THR A 185 -8.99 -34.57 1.02
C THR A 185 -9.46 -33.59 -0.06
N SER A 186 -10.78 -33.50 -0.29
CA SER A 186 -11.34 -32.50 -1.19
C SER A 186 -10.93 -31.11 -0.70
N SER A 187 -10.55 -30.19 -1.59
CA SER A 187 -10.22 -28.81 -1.20
C SER A 187 -11.33 -28.19 -0.36
N ASN A 188 -10.98 -27.24 0.52
CA ASN A 188 -11.98 -26.55 1.36
C ASN A 188 -13.06 -25.90 0.48
N PHE A 189 -12.66 -25.33 -0.66
CA PHE A 189 -13.56 -24.77 -1.65
C PHE A 189 -14.56 -25.82 -2.19
N GLN A 190 -14.09 -27.01 -2.57
CA GLN A 190 -14.95 -28.09 -3.04
C GLN A 190 -15.89 -28.61 -1.93
N ALA A 191 -15.40 -28.71 -0.69
CA ALA A 191 -16.21 -29.13 0.44
C ALA A 191 -17.38 -28.17 0.68
N LEU A 192 -17.16 -26.85 0.56
CA LEU A 192 -18.22 -25.88 0.73
C LEU A 192 -19.20 -25.85 -0.46
N ILE A 193 -18.73 -26.07 -1.69
CA ILE A 193 -19.62 -26.26 -2.85
C ILE A 193 -20.58 -27.43 -2.57
N ASN A 194 -20.05 -28.57 -2.12
CA ASN A 194 -20.83 -29.74 -1.74
C ASN A 194 -21.85 -29.44 -0.65
N TYR A 195 -21.44 -28.70 0.38
CA TYR A 195 -22.33 -28.28 1.46
C TYR A 195 -23.47 -27.37 0.96
N ARG A 196 -23.16 -26.32 0.16
CA ARG A 196 -24.14 -25.38 -0.39
C ARG A 196 -25.18 -26.09 -1.27
N MET A 197 -24.73 -27.02 -2.11
CA MET A 197 -25.64 -27.84 -2.91
C MET A 197 -26.57 -28.65 -2.02
N ASN A 198 -26.07 -29.28 -0.96
CA ASN A 198 -26.88 -30.06 -0.03
C ASN A 198 -27.86 -29.18 0.78
N ALA A 199 -27.47 -27.94 1.08
CA ALA A 199 -28.27 -26.95 1.78
C ALA A 199 -29.36 -26.29 0.90
N GLY A 200 -29.42 -26.61 -0.40
CA GLY A 200 -30.49 -26.16 -1.30
C GLY A 200 -30.09 -25.12 -2.35
N ASP A 201 -28.80 -24.93 -2.63
CA ASP A 201 -28.35 -24.07 -3.74
C ASP A 201 -28.67 -24.71 -5.10
N GLU A 202 -29.83 -24.33 -5.67
CA GLU A 202 -30.32 -24.88 -6.93
C GLU A 202 -29.44 -24.53 -8.14
N ALA A 203 -28.75 -23.38 -8.11
CA ALA A 203 -27.92 -22.92 -9.23
C ALA A 203 -26.68 -23.82 -9.37
N LEU A 204 -26.02 -24.12 -8.25
CA LEU A 204 -24.93 -25.10 -8.21
C LEU A 204 -25.41 -26.51 -8.58
N ARG A 205 -26.57 -26.93 -8.04
CA ARG A 205 -27.13 -28.27 -8.29
C ARG A 205 -27.50 -28.50 -9.76
N LYS A 206 -28.21 -27.56 -10.39
CA LYS A 206 -28.55 -27.64 -11.84
C LYS A 206 -27.31 -27.75 -12.71
N ARG A 207 -26.24 -27.03 -12.36
CA ARG A 207 -24.97 -27.09 -13.10
C ARG A 207 -24.26 -28.43 -12.90
N PHE A 208 -24.38 -29.03 -11.72
CA PHE A 208 -23.88 -30.39 -11.47
C PHE A 208 -24.60 -31.44 -12.28
N ASP A 209 -25.94 -31.44 -12.23
CA ASP A 209 -26.77 -32.46 -12.88
C ASP A 209 -26.56 -32.46 -14.41
N THR A 210 -26.11 -31.33 -14.97
CA THR A 210 -25.81 -31.16 -16.39
C THR A 210 -24.35 -31.53 -16.75
N ALA A 211 -23.47 -31.71 -15.76
CA ALA A 211 -22.06 -32.03 -15.98
C ALA A 211 -21.83 -33.54 -16.21
N ALA A 212 -20.90 -33.88 -17.09
CA ALA A 212 -20.55 -35.27 -17.36
C ALA A 212 -19.96 -35.97 -16.11
N VAL A 213 -20.34 -37.24 -15.89
CA VAL A 213 -19.84 -38.08 -14.80
C VAL A 213 -18.30 -38.10 -14.84
N ASN A 214 -17.64 -37.81 -13.72
CA ASN A 214 -16.18 -37.76 -13.50
C ASN A 214 -15.42 -36.48 -13.92
N ARG A 215 -16.07 -35.34 -14.14
CA ARG A 215 -15.36 -34.05 -14.31
C ARG A 215 -15.18 -33.33 -12.96
N GLU A 216 -14.00 -32.78 -12.70
CA GLU A 216 -13.82 -31.81 -11.60
C GLU A 216 -14.81 -30.66 -11.79
N TYR A 217 -15.53 -30.32 -10.71
CA TYR A 217 -16.61 -29.32 -10.73
C TYR A 217 -16.13 -27.94 -11.16
N VAL A 218 -15.04 -27.51 -10.53
CA VAL A 218 -14.29 -26.31 -10.84
C VAL A 218 -12.85 -26.75 -10.92
N SER A 219 -12.32 -26.80 -12.14
CA SER A 219 -10.89 -27.10 -12.35
C SER A 219 -10.01 -26.04 -11.70
N ALA A 220 -8.77 -26.40 -11.36
CA ALA A 220 -7.79 -25.43 -10.85
C ALA A 220 -7.63 -24.19 -11.75
N THR A 221 -7.73 -24.37 -13.07
CA THR A 221 -7.70 -23.28 -14.05
C THR A 221 -8.92 -22.35 -13.91
N GLN A 222 -10.12 -22.92 -13.74
CA GLN A 222 -11.34 -22.11 -13.55
C GLN A 222 -11.33 -21.37 -12.22
N LEU A 223 -10.83 -21.99 -11.14
CA LEU A 223 -10.68 -21.33 -9.86
C LEU A 223 -9.69 -20.16 -9.95
N SER A 224 -8.56 -20.35 -10.64
CA SER A 224 -7.58 -19.28 -10.85
C SER A 224 -8.18 -18.11 -11.64
N GLN A 225 -8.92 -18.40 -12.72
CA GLN A 225 -9.64 -17.38 -13.49
C GLN A 225 -10.68 -16.63 -12.65
N LEU A 226 -11.40 -17.35 -11.77
CA LEU A 226 -12.38 -16.74 -10.88
C LEU A 226 -11.72 -15.81 -9.87
N LEU A 227 -10.58 -16.21 -9.31
CA LEU A 227 -9.78 -15.39 -8.39
C LEU A 227 -9.21 -14.16 -9.11
N ASP A 228 -8.67 -14.31 -10.32
CA ASP A 228 -8.17 -13.19 -11.12
C ASP A 228 -9.27 -12.16 -11.38
N ILE A 229 -10.48 -12.60 -11.74
CA ILE A 229 -11.62 -11.71 -11.95
C ILE A 229 -12.03 -11.03 -10.64
N PHE A 230 -12.11 -11.79 -9.54
CA PHE A 230 -12.47 -11.26 -8.22
C PHE A 230 -11.49 -10.17 -7.78
N GLU A 231 -10.20 -10.49 -7.80
CA GLU A 231 -9.11 -9.59 -7.43
C GLU A 231 -9.11 -8.31 -8.27
N ASN A 232 -9.20 -8.46 -9.60
CA ASN A 232 -9.20 -7.29 -10.49
C ASN A 232 -10.45 -6.43 -10.34
N THR A 233 -11.61 -7.03 -10.05
CA THR A 233 -12.86 -6.27 -9.84
C THR A 233 -12.75 -5.41 -8.58
N VAL A 234 -12.33 -5.99 -7.46
CA VAL A 234 -12.16 -5.27 -6.19
C VAL A 234 -11.08 -4.19 -6.32
N ARG A 235 -9.96 -4.51 -6.99
CA ARG A 235 -8.89 -3.55 -7.24
C ARG A 235 -9.33 -2.37 -8.10
N GLU A 236 -10.03 -2.63 -9.20
CA GLU A 236 -10.46 -1.56 -10.11
C GLU A 236 -11.47 -0.63 -9.44
N GLU A 237 -12.34 -1.14 -8.55
CA GLU A 237 -13.22 -0.29 -7.73
C GLU A 237 -12.43 0.68 -6.86
N MET A 238 -11.40 0.19 -6.16
CA MET A 238 -10.52 1.04 -5.37
C MET A 238 -9.74 2.05 -6.24
N LEU A 239 -9.22 1.60 -7.39
CA LEU A 239 -8.48 2.47 -8.31
C LEU A 239 -9.37 3.54 -8.97
N MET A 240 -10.65 3.24 -9.21
CA MET A 240 -11.61 4.26 -9.67
C MET A 240 -11.71 5.40 -8.67
N GLU A 241 -11.87 5.10 -7.37
CA GLU A 241 -11.91 6.14 -6.34
C GLU A 241 -10.62 6.98 -6.31
N VAL A 242 -9.45 6.33 -6.42
CA VAL A 242 -8.15 7.04 -6.47
C VAL A 242 -8.09 8.00 -7.67
N ARG A 243 -8.53 7.55 -8.85
CA ARG A 243 -8.53 8.39 -10.07
C ARG A 243 -9.51 9.55 -9.96
N GLU A 244 -10.63 9.37 -9.27
CA GLU A 244 -11.57 10.46 -8.99
C GLU A 244 -11.01 11.49 -8.01
N SER A 245 -10.22 11.05 -7.03
CA SER A 245 -9.48 11.91 -6.10
C SER A 245 -8.31 12.64 -6.74
N ARG A 246 -7.86 12.18 -7.91
CA ARG A 246 -6.67 12.63 -8.67
C ARG A 246 -5.36 12.38 -7.95
N PHE A 247 -5.16 12.94 -6.75
CA PHE A 247 -3.90 12.86 -6.02
C PHE A 247 -3.86 11.70 -5.03
N PHE A 248 -2.69 11.09 -4.89
CA PHE A 248 -2.46 9.97 -3.99
C PHE A 248 -1.03 9.97 -3.44
N SER A 249 -0.78 9.13 -2.45
CA SER A 249 0.56 8.82 -1.94
C SER A 249 0.79 7.30 -1.98
N LEU A 250 2.02 6.89 -2.31
CA LEU A 250 2.44 5.50 -2.28
C LEU A 250 2.87 5.13 -0.86
N VAL A 251 2.33 4.06 -0.29
CA VAL A 251 2.75 3.54 1.00
C VAL A 251 3.16 2.09 0.83
N THR A 252 4.27 1.66 1.47
CA THR A 252 4.71 0.26 1.42
C THR A 252 4.83 -0.34 2.81
N GLY A 253 4.52 -1.63 2.94
CA GLY A 253 4.63 -2.40 4.18
C GLY A 253 5.97 -3.12 4.35
N ASP A 254 6.11 -3.83 5.47
CA ASP A 254 7.23 -4.77 5.68
C ASP A 254 7.21 -5.89 4.62
N LEU A 255 8.40 -6.38 4.25
CA LEU A 255 8.53 -7.48 3.29
C LEU A 255 7.84 -8.74 3.79
N VAL A 256 7.05 -9.36 2.91
CA VAL A 256 6.38 -10.65 3.14
C VAL A 256 7.02 -11.71 2.25
N GLU A 257 7.18 -12.93 2.76
CA GLU A 257 7.80 -14.02 2.01
C GLU A 257 6.73 -15.00 1.51
N PHE A 258 6.67 -15.20 0.19
CA PHE A 258 5.83 -16.20 -0.47
C PHE A 258 6.73 -17.15 -1.24
N ALA A 259 6.63 -18.46 -1.00
CA ALA A 259 7.39 -19.48 -1.72
C ALA A 259 8.92 -19.19 -1.84
N LYS A 260 9.53 -18.61 -0.79
CA LYS A 260 10.94 -18.16 -0.70
C LYS A 260 11.28 -16.88 -1.46
N GLU A 261 10.28 -16.20 -2.02
CA GLU A 261 10.44 -14.89 -2.68
C GLU A 261 9.90 -13.78 -1.78
N LYS A 262 10.70 -12.72 -1.63
CA LYS A 262 10.30 -11.55 -0.84
C LYS A 262 9.46 -10.62 -1.69
N HIS A 263 8.37 -10.14 -1.13
CA HIS A 263 7.40 -9.28 -1.77
C HIS A 263 7.15 -8.05 -0.91
N LEU A 264 7.03 -6.90 -1.54
CA LEU A 264 6.76 -5.61 -0.96
C LEU A 264 5.25 -5.32 -1.06
N PRO A 265 4.51 -5.25 0.06
CA PRO A 265 3.11 -4.88 0.04
C PRO A 265 2.94 -3.42 -0.38
N LEU A 266 2.02 -3.15 -1.30
CA LEU A 266 1.74 -1.82 -1.84
C LEU A 266 0.36 -1.33 -1.40
N PHE A 267 0.33 -0.10 -0.91
CA PHE A 267 -0.86 0.61 -0.48
C PHE A 267 -0.93 1.98 -1.16
N LEU A 268 -2.15 2.47 -1.40
CA LEU A 268 -2.38 3.84 -1.83
C LEU A 268 -3.14 4.60 -0.75
N ARG A 269 -2.63 5.79 -0.41
CA ARG A 269 -3.27 6.72 0.50
C ARG A 269 -3.84 7.91 -0.27
N PHE A 270 -5.12 8.17 -0.12
CA PHE A 270 -5.84 9.21 -0.86
C PHE A 270 -7.05 9.72 -0.06
N VAL A 271 -7.62 10.85 -0.47
CA VAL A 271 -8.84 11.40 0.13
C VAL A 271 -9.99 11.18 -0.84
N ASN A 272 -10.99 10.37 -0.46
CA ASN A 272 -12.10 10.05 -1.35
C ASN A 272 -13.06 11.25 -1.54
N GLN A 273 -14.08 11.09 -2.39
CA GLN A 273 -15.06 12.16 -2.67
C GLN A 273 -15.86 12.62 -1.43
N HIS A 274 -15.91 11.80 -0.38
CA HIS A 274 -16.55 12.12 0.89
C HIS A 274 -15.62 12.86 1.86
N ASN A 275 -14.43 13.28 1.40
CA ASN A 275 -13.37 13.90 2.21
C ASN A 275 -12.85 13.01 3.34
N VAL A 276 -12.95 11.69 3.17
CA VAL A 276 -12.40 10.71 4.13
C VAL A 276 -11.04 10.25 3.62
N LEU A 277 -10.05 10.31 4.51
CA LEU A 277 -8.73 9.75 4.25
C LEU A 277 -8.82 8.23 4.24
N ARG A 278 -8.37 7.60 3.15
CA ARG A 278 -8.29 6.15 2.98
C ARG A 278 -6.84 5.75 2.73
N GLU A 279 -6.46 4.57 3.24
CA GLU A 279 -5.21 3.88 2.96
C GLU A 279 -5.57 2.43 2.62
N GLU A 280 -5.48 2.06 1.35
CA GLU A 280 -5.99 0.78 0.84
C GLU A 280 -4.86 -0.09 0.29
N PHE A 281 -4.85 -1.36 0.66
CA PHE A 281 -3.94 -2.37 0.11
C PHE A 281 -4.37 -2.74 -1.31
N LEU A 282 -3.43 -2.80 -2.25
CA LEU A 282 -3.73 -3.12 -3.65
C LEU A 282 -3.05 -4.37 -4.19
N ASP A 283 -1.78 -4.59 -3.84
CA ASP A 283 -0.99 -5.68 -4.43
C ASP A 283 0.33 -5.93 -3.70
N PHE A 284 1.00 -7.01 -4.10
CA PHE A 284 2.36 -7.33 -3.73
C PHE A 284 3.30 -7.11 -4.92
N LEU A 285 4.46 -6.49 -4.67
CA LEU A 285 5.51 -6.31 -5.67
C LEU A 285 6.69 -7.23 -5.36
N LEU A 286 7.17 -8.01 -6.32
CA LEU A 286 8.38 -8.81 -6.13
C LEU A 286 9.57 -7.89 -5.77
N PHE A 287 10.21 -8.19 -4.64
CA PHE A 287 11.34 -7.43 -4.09
C PHE A 287 12.67 -8.06 -4.50
N GLU A 288 13.01 -7.94 -5.79
CA GLU A 288 14.22 -8.51 -6.39
C GLU A 288 14.89 -7.50 -7.33
N GLY A 289 16.22 -7.61 -7.48
CA GLY A 289 17.03 -6.74 -8.33
C GLY A 289 17.73 -5.64 -7.56
N ASP A 290 18.33 -4.69 -8.26
CA ASP A 290 18.87 -3.46 -7.67
C ASP A 290 17.77 -2.43 -7.39
N GLU A 291 18.14 -1.29 -6.83
CA GLU A 291 17.23 -0.19 -6.49
C GLU A 291 16.52 0.37 -7.74
N SER A 292 17.23 0.47 -8.87
CA SER A 292 16.68 1.02 -10.11
C SER A 292 15.60 0.12 -10.71
N VAL A 293 15.82 -1.20 -10.70
CA VAL A 293 14.85 -2.20 -11.15
C VAL A 293 13.59 -2.16 -10.28
N LEU A 294 13.72 -1.92 -8.98
CA LEU A 294 12.55 -1.78 -8.10
C LEU A 294 11.75 -0.51 -8.44
N VAL A 295 12.42 0.61 -8.71
CA VAL A 295 11.76 1.87 -9.12
C VAL A 295 11.01 1.68 -10.44
N ASP A 296 11.64 1.09 -11.44
CA ASP A 296 11.00 0.81 -12.73
C ASP A 296 9.80 -0.13 -12.58
N ARG A 297 9.91 -1.13 -11.71
CA ARG A 297 8.81 -2.07 -11.43
C ARG A 297 7.65 -1.40 -10.68
N LEU A 298 7.93 -0.53 -9.71
CA LEU A 298 6.93 0.28 -9.02
C LEU A 298 6.19 1.20 -10.00
N GLU A 299 6.92 1.90 -10.87
CA GLU A 299 6.34 2.77 -11.89
C GLU A 299 5.50 1.96 -12.88
N ALA A 300 5.98 0.82 -13.37
CA ALA A 300 5.22 -0.03 -14.27
C ALA A 300 3.92 -0.54 -13.61
N GLN A 301 3.97 -0.89 -12.32
CA GLN A 301 2.76 -1.23 -11.56
C GLN A 301 1.75 -0.09 -11.52
N LEU A 302 2.19 1.09 -11.07
CA LEU A 302 1.34 2.27 -10.90
C LEU A 302 0.78 2.77 -12.24
N THR A 303 1.60 2.79 -13.28
CA THR A 303 1.24 3.40 -14.57
C THR A 303 0.61 2.41 -15.55
N GLU A 304 1.22 1.24 -15.77
CA GLU A 304 0.77 0.30 -16.79
C GLU A 304 -0.36 -0.60 -16.30
N ARG A 305 -0.27 -1.11 -15.06
CA ARG A 305 -1.28 -2.01 -14.50
C ARG A 305 -2.43 -1.25 -13.84
N TRP A 306 -2.14 -0.19 -13.08
CA TRP A 306 -3.18 0.56 -12.36
C TRP A 306 -3.65 1.82 -13.09
N GLY A 307 -2.97 2.25 -14.16
CA GLY A 307 -3.40 3.40 -14.96
C GLY A 307 -3.37 4.72 -14.18
N LEU A 308 -2.50 4.84 -13.19
CA LEU A 308 -2.26 6.06 -12.42
C LEU A 308 -1.09 6.86 -13.02
N SER A 309 -1.08 8.16 -12.77
CA SER A 309 0.03 9.02 -13.16
C SER A 309 0.94 9.27 -11.96
N MET A 310 2.25 9.02 -12.11
CA MET A 310 3.22 9.38 -11.08
C MET A 310 3.30 10.90 -10.86
N GLU A 311 2.91 11.70 -11.85
CA GLU A 311 2.80 13.17 -11.72
C GLU A 311 1.69 13.61 -10.75
N ASP A 312 0.75 12.73 -10.42
CA ASP A 312 -0.29 12.97 -9.42
C ASP A 312 0.08 12.38 -8.04
N CYS A 313 1.22 11.68 -7.92
CA CYS A 313 1.75 11.22 -6.65
C CYS A 313 2.30 12.42 -5.84
N ARG A 314 1.86 12.57 -4.60
CA ARG A 314 2.22 13.70 -3.70
C ARG A 314 3.05 13.29 -2.49
N GLY A 315 3.23 11.99 -2.30
CA GLY A 315 3.98 11.48 -1.17
C GLY A 315 4.35 10.01 -1.35
N GLN A 316 5.41 9.60 -0.69
CA GLN A 316 5.81 8.22 -0.57
C GLN A 316 6.23 7.93 0.87
N ALA A 317 5.85 6.78 1.41
CA ALA A 317 6.21 6.36 2.75
C ALA A 317 6.51 4.87 2.78
N HIS A 318 7.74 4.51 3.11
CA HIS A 318 8.21 3.13 3.03
C HIS A 318 8.48 2.55 4.42
N LYS A 319 7.68 1.55 4.83
CA LYS A 319 8.00 0.74 6.01
C LYS A 319 9.08 -0.26 5.60
N ALA A 320 10.25 -0.14 6.20
CA ALA A 320 11.37 -1.03 5.94
C ALA A 320 12.13 -1.33 7.24
N THR A 321 12.61 -2.57 7.36
CA THR A 321 13.24 -3.06 8.58
C THR A 321 14.42 -3.98 8.25
N GLY A 322 15.47 -3.94 9.08
CA GLY A 322 16.64 -4.77 8.87
C GLY A 322 17.39 -4.41 7.58
N THR A 323 17.80 -5.44 6.82
CA THR A 323 18.61 -5.26 5.62
C THR A 323 17.88 -4.62 4.45
N SER A 324 16.54 -4.51 4.48
CA SER A 324 15.79 -3.83 3.42
C SER A 324 15.77 -2.31 3.58
N THR A 325 16.10 -1.77 4.77
CA THR A 325 15.98 -0.33 5.04
C THR A 325 16.88 0.51 4.13
N THR A 326 18.16 0.18 4.02
CA THR A 326 19.10 0.91 3.14
C THR A 326 18.64 0.92 1.69
N LYS A 327 18.15 -0.23 1.21
CA LYS A 327 17.65 -0.39 -0.15
C LYS A 327 16.39 0.45 -0.39
N MET A 328 15.44 0.42 0.54
CA MET A 328 14.22 1.23 0.46
C MET A 328 14.50 2.73 0.59
N LYS A 329 15.48 3.14 1.40
CA LYS A 329 15.92 4.54 1.48
C LYS A 329 16.47 5.02 0.15
N ALA A 330 17.28 4.20 -0.54
CA ALA A 330 17.77 4.50 -1.87
C ALA A 330 16.65 4.53 -2.93
N VAL A 331 15.68 3.60 -2.88
CA VAL A 331 14.48 3.64 -3.73
C VAL A 331 13.68 4.94 -3.53
N ALA A 332 13.51 5.38 -2.28
CA ALA A 332 12.80 6.62 -1.97
C ALA A 332 13.47 7.85 -2.60
N VAL A 333 14.80 7.93 -2.49
CA VAL A 333 15.61 8.99 -3.10
C VAL A 333 15.47 8.98 -4.62
N LEU A 334 15.62 7.83 -5.27
CA LEU A 334 15.48 7.69 -6.73
C LEU A 334 14.07 8.09 -7.22
N LEU A 335 13.03 7.74 -6.46
CA LEU A 335 11.66 8.17 -6.75
C LEU A 335 11.50 9.69 -6.60
N MET A 336 12.10 10.31 -5.58
CA MET A 336 12.07 11.77 -5.43
C MET A 336 12.85 12.50 -6.53
N GLU A 337 13.97 11.94 -6.99
CA GLU A 337 14.75 12.49 -8.12
C GLU A 337 13.94 12.47 -9.42
N LYS A 338 13.21 11.38 -9.67
CA LYS A 338 12.37 11.21 -10.86
C LYS A 338 11.05 11.99 -10.77
N TYR A 339 10.46 12.05 -9.58
CA TYR A 339 9.18 12.70 -9.29
C TYR A 339 9.30 13.62 -8.06
N PRO A 340 9.76 14.87 -8.23
CA PRO A 340 10.05 15.78 -7.12
C PRO A 340 8.84 16.12 -6.22
N LEU A 341 7.62 15.90 -6.70
CA LEU A 341 6.39 16.11 -5.92
C LEU A 341 6.01 14.91 -5.05
N ALA A 342 6.63 13.73 -5.25
CA ALA A 342 6.39 12.54 -4.44
C ALA A 342 7.30 12.57 -3.19
N LEU A 343 6.98 13.44 -2.24
CA LEU A 343 7.82 13.68 -1.05
C LEU A 343 7.92 12.44 -0.15
N HIS A 344 9.13 12.10 0.29
CA HIS A 344 9.33 10.99 1.23
C HIS A 344 8.99 11.42 2.66
N MET A 345 8.11 10.66 3.32
CA MET A 345 7.63 10.90 4.69
C MET A 345 7.61 9.59 5.50
N SER A 346 7.62 9.68 6.83
CA SER A 346 7.45 8.51 7.70
C SER A 346 6.06 7.89 7.55
N CYS A 347 5.96 6.55 7.61
CA CYS A 347 4.69 5.83 7.63
C CYS A 347 3.86 6.19 8.87
N SER A 348 2.59 6.57 8.69
CA SER A 348 1.71 6.98 9.80
C SER A 348 1.44 5.89 10.84
N HIS A 349 1.56 4.62 10.46
CA HIS A 349 1.39 3.49 11.36
C HIS A 349 2.69 3.05 12.06
N THR A 350 3.82 3.75 11.85
CA THR A 350 5.10 3.45 12.53
C THR A 350 5.50 4.65 13.37
N ALA A 351 5.65 4.46 14.70
CA ALA A 351 6.13 5.52 15.57
C ALA A 351 7.49 6.07 15.12
N LEU A 352 7.68 7.39 15.23
CA LEU A 352 8.86 8.06 14.71
C LEU A 352 10.16 7.50 15.30
N ASN A 353 10.21 7.23 16.60
CA ASN A 353 11.37 6.60 17.24
C ASN A 353 11.73 5.24 16.61
N ILE A 354 10.73 4.40 16.30
CA ILE A 354 10.91 3.12 15.63
C ILE A 354 11.39 3.31 14.19
N HIS A 355 10.82 4.29 13.49
CA HIS A 355 11.26 4.62 12.13
C HIS A 355 12.73 5.08 12.13
N LEU A 356 13.10 6.03 13.00
CA LEU A 356 14.46 6.54 13.11
C LEU A 356 15.45 5.41 13.46
N ALA A 357 15.14 4.59 14.48
CA ALA A 357 15.98 3.48 14.88
C ALA A 357 16.18 2.44 13.77
N ASN A 358 15.14 2.12 12.99
CA ASN A 358 15.25 1.19 11.86
C ASN A 358 16.18 1.69 10.74
N ASN A 359 16.30 3.02 10.58
CA ASN A 359 17.14 3.64 9.55
C ASN A 359 18.62 3.74 9.96
N LEU A 360 18.98 3.53 11.22
CA LEU A 360 20.37 3.54 11.67
C LEU A 360 21.11 2.28 11.21
N PRO A 361 22.14 2.38 10.34
CA PRO A 361 22.88 1.22 9.81
C PRO A 361 23.95 0.70 10.79
N LEU A 362 23.62 0.67 12.09
CA LEU A 362 24.52 0.27 13.17
C LEU A 362 24.22 -1.17 13.60
N PRO A 363 25.20 -2.10 13.59
CA PRO A 363 24.93 -3.52 13.86
C PRO A 363 24.22 -3.80 15.19
N ASN A 364 24.63 -3.13 16.25
CA ASN A 364 24.03 -3.22 17.59
C ASN A 364 22.58 -2.70 17.60
N VAL A 365 22.29 -1.58 16.93
CA VAL A 365 20.90 -1.09 16.78
C VAL A 365 20.07 -2.08 15.97
N GLN A 366 20.60 -2.63 14.88
CA GLN A 366 19.91 -3.63 14.07
C GLN A 366 19.59 -4.90 14.87
N ILE A 367 20.49 -5.35 15.75
CA ILE A 367 20.22 -6.46 16.69
C ILE A 367 19.06 -6.11 17.61
N VAL A 368 19.04 -4.91 18.20
CA VAL A 368 17.93 -4.45 19.06
C VAL A 368 16.61 -4.45 18.28
N MET A 369 16.58 -3.85 17.09
CA MET A 369 15.35 -3.74 16.28
C MET A 369 14.85 -5.10 15.76
N VAL A 370 15.75 -6.04 15.43
CA VAL A 370 15.39 -7.42 15.12
C VAL A 370 14.81 -8.11 16.36
N THR A 371 15.45 -7.97 17.51
CA THR A 371 15.02 -8.59 18.77
C THR A 371 13.65 -8.09 19.21
N LEU A 372 13.41 -6.78 19.09
CA LEU A 372 12.11 -6.17 19.40
C LEU A 372 10.98 -6.73 18.53
N ARG A 373 11.25 -6.96 17.23
CA ARG A 373 10.29 -7.63 16.33
C ARG A 373 10.09 -9.11 16.66
N ARG A 374 11.16 -9.83 17.02
CA ARG A 374 11.07 -11.23 17.46
C ARG A 374 10.22 -11.35 18.72
N ILE A 375 10.41 -10.45 19.70
CA ILE A 375 9.57 -10.34 20.89
C ILE A 375 8.09 -10.12 20.51
N GLY A 376 7.81 -9.13 19.65
CA GLY A 376 6.45 -8.86 19.20
C GLY A 376 5.81 -10.05 18.46
N ALA A 377 6.60 -10.81 17.69
CA ALA A 377 6.13 -12.03 17.02
C ALA A 377 5.93 -13.19 17.99
N PHE A 378 6.84 -13.37 18.95
CA PHE A 378 6.80 -14.42 19.96
C PHE A 378 5.50 -14.38 20.76
N PHE A 379 5.11 -13.19 21.22
CA PHE A 379 3.89 -12.99 22.03
C PHE A 379 2.56 -13.07 21.25
N ARG A 380 2.61 -13.30 19.93
CA ARG A 380 1.42 -13.73 19.16
C ARG A 380 1.14 -15.23 19.29
N THR A 381 2.08 -15.99 19.83
CA THR A 381 1.92 -17.43 20.08
C THR A 381 0.96 -17.64 21.25
N PRO A 382 0.00 -18.58 21.16
CA PRO A 382 -0.91 -18.87 22.26
C PRO A 382 -0.17 -19.08 23.59
N PHE A 383 -0.77 -18.57 24.67
CA PHE A 383 -0.30 -18.68 26.06
C PHE A 383 0.98 -17.95 26.44
N THR A 384 1.80 -17.51 25.49
CA THR A 384 3.05 -16.78 25.80
C THR A 384 2.77 -15.43 26.46
N GLN A 385 1.70 -14.74 26.07
CA GLN A 385 1.29 -13.49 26.71
C GLN A 385 0.89 -13.70 28.18
N ASP A 386 0.20 -14.79 28.50
CA ASP A 386 -0.19 -15.11 29.87
C ASP A 386 1.05 -15.33 30.76
N GLU A 387 2.09 -15.99 30.22
CA GLU A 387 3.36 -16.17 30.93
C GLU A 387 4.10 -14.85 31.15
N LEU A 388 4.03 -13.91 30.19
CA LEU A 388 4.60 -12.57 30.38
C LEU A 388 3.88 -11.83 31.52
N GLU A 389 2.55 -11.89 31.57
CA GLU A 389 1.78 -11.28 32.65
C GLU A 389 2.15 -11.88 34.00
N ASN A 390 2.25 -13.20 34.09
CA ASN A 390 2.70 -13.90 35.30
C ASN A 390 4.10 -13.46 35.73
N ALA A 391 5.04 -13.35 34.78
CA ALA A 391 6.40 -12.91 35.05
C ALA A 391 6.47 -11.45 35.53
N ILE A 392 5.63 -10.57 34.97
CA ILE A 392 5.49 -9.17 35.42
C ILE A 392 5.02 -9.12 36.87
N PHE A 393 3.96 -9.87 37.22
CA PHE A 393 3.45 -9.91 38.59
C PHE A 393 4.44 -10.54 39.57
N ALA A 394 5.17 -11.58 39.17
CA ALA A 394 6.20 -12.19 40.00
C ALA A 394 7.35 -11.21 40.29
N HIS A 395 7.83 -10.50 39.27
CA HIS A 395 8.92 -9.55 39.43
C HIS A 395 8.50 -8.32 40.26
N TYR A 396 7.33 -7.75 39.97
CA TYR A 396 6.81 -6.55 40.61
C TYR A 396 5.85 -6.84 41.78
N HIS A 397 5.97 -7.98 42.47
CA HIS A 397 5.10 -8.40 43.57
C HIS A 397 5.01 -7.44 44.77
N LYS A 398 5.91 -6.45 44.87
CA LYS A 398 5.88 -5.39 45.90
C LYS A 398 5.26 -4.07 45.40
N ASN A 399 4.94 -3.98 44.11
CA ASN A 399 4.43 -2.77 43.46
C ASN A 399 3.35 -3.13 42.44
N ASP A 400 2.16 -3.46 42.95
CA ASP A 400 1.01 -3.87 42.15
C ASP A 400 0.57 -2.78 41.16
N GLU A 401 0.75 -1.50 41.49
CA GLU A 401 0.45 -0.39 40.58
C GLU A 401 1.34 -0.44 39.34
N LYS A 402 2.66 -0.62 39.52
CA LYS A 402 3.61 -0.76 38.41
C LYS A 402 3.36 -2.03 37.60
N ALA A 403 3.08 -3.16 38.26
CA ALA A 403 2.75 -4.42 37.59
C ALA A 403 1.52 -4.26 36.68
N ASN A 404 0.45 -3.64 37.21
CA ASN A 404 -0.76 -3.37 36.43
C ASN A 404 -0.50 -2.37 35.29
N ALA A 405 0.26 -1.30 35.53
CA ALA A 405 0.59 -0.33 34.48
C ALA A 405 1.35 -1.00 33.31
N LEU A 406 2.34 -1.85 33.61
CA LEU A 406 3.09 -2.60 32.60
C LEU A 406 2.21 -3.60 31.87
N ARG A 407 1.34 -4.33 32.55
CA ARG A 407 0.38 -5.24 31.90
C ARG A 407 -0.44 -4.53 30.82
N HIS A 408 -0.99 -3.35 31.14
CA HIS A 408 -1.77 -2.59 30.16
C HIS A 408 -0.90 -2.01 29.05
N ALA A 409 0.34 -1.61 29.35
CA ALA A 409 1.27 -1.09 28.36
C ALA A 409 1.78 -2.15 27.38
N CYS A 410 1.84 -3.42 27.79
CA CYS A 410 2.29 -4.58 26.98
C CYS A 410 1.21 -5.16 26.06
N GLY A 411 0.20 -4.36 25.68
CA GLY A 411 -0.83 -4.79 24.75
C GLY A 411 -0.30 -5.11 23.34
N PRO A 412 -1.16 -5.63 22.44
CA PRO A 412 -0.76 -5.92 21.06
C PRO A 412 -0.11 -4.72 20.38
N GLY A 413 1.09 -4.91 19.83
CA GLY A 413 1.80 -3.87 19.09
C GLY A 413 2.56 -2.84 19.94
N TRP A 414 2.74 -3.05 21.26
CA TRP A 414 3.53 -2.14 22.12
C TRP A 414 4.95 -1.89 21.60
N VAL A 415 5.53 -2.88 20.93
CA VAL A 415 6.86 -2.83 20.29
C VAL A 415 6.97 -1.80 19.16
N GLU A 416 5.84 -1.31 18.63
CA GLU A 416 5.81 -0.28 17.58
C GLU A 416 5.45 1.11 18.13
N GLN A 417 5.36 1.29 19.45
CA GLN A 417 4.96 2.56 20.08
C GLN A 417 6.14 3.51 20.37
N HIS A 418 5.80 4.78 20.57
CA HIS A 418 6.74 5.87 20.90
C HIS A 418 7.54 5.69 22.21
N ASN A 419 7.11 4.76 23.07
CA ASN A 419 7.74 4.42 24.35
C ASN A 419 8.27 2.98 24.37
N ALA A 420 8.43 2.34 23.21
CA ALA A 420 8.85 0.94 23.14
C ALA A 420 10.19 0.68 23.84
N PHE A 421 11.17 1.60 23.74
CA PHE A 421 12.46 1.42 24.40
C PHE A 421 12.36 1.60 25.93
N ASP A 422 11.55 2.55 26.41
CA ASP A 422 11.25 2.69 27.83
C ASP A 422 10.62 1.41 28.40
N LEU A 423 9.58 0.91 27.71
CA LEU A 423 8.88 -0.31 28.10
C LEU A 423 9.80 -1.53 28.04
N LEU A 424 10.65 -1.64 27.01
CA LEU A 424 11.59 -2.74 26.89
C LEU A 424 12.55 -2.80 28.09
N LEU A 425 13.04 -1.67 28.59
CA LEU A 425 13.90 -1.64 29.78
C LEU A 425 13.13 -2.01 31.06
N ASP A 426 11.91 -1.49 31.26
CA ASP A 426 11.07 -1.84 32.40
C ASP A 426 10.68 -3.33 32.42
N LEU A 427 10.57 -3.92 31.23
CA LEU A 427 10.19 -5.32 31.01
C LEU A 427 11.39 -6.25 30.90
N LEU A 428 12.63 -5.75 30.89
CA LEU A 428 13.79 -6.59 30.59
C LEU A 428 13.94 -7.76 31.59
N PRO A 429 13.85 -7.56 32.92
CA PRO A 429 13.85 -8.68 33.86
C PRO A 429 12.62 -9.60 33.75
N PRO A 430 11.35 -9.10 33.71
CA PRO A 430 10.19 -9.95 33.46
C PRO A 430 10.25 -10.76 32.16
N LEU A 431 10.81 -10.18 31.08
CA LEU A 431 10.96 -10.86 29.79
C LEU A 431 11.92 -12.04 29.92
N VAL A 432 13.09 -11.87 30.54
CA VAL A 432 14.03 -12.97 30.74
C VAL A 432 13.41 -14.07 31.59
N LEU A 433 12.72 -13.72 32.69
CA LEU A 433 11.98 -14.69 33.52
C LEU A 433 10.92 -15.45 32.70
N CYS A 434 10.14 -14.74 31.89
CA CYS A 434 9.14 -15.35 31.01
C CYS A 434 9.80 -16.31 30.01
N MET A 435 10.91 -15.91 29.37
CA MET A 435 11.59 -16.76 28.40
C MET A 435 12.18 -18.02 29.05
N ASP A 436 12.69 -17.92 30.28
CA ASP A 436 13.20 -19.06 31.04
C ASP A 436 12.08 -20.05 31.38
N VAL A 437 10.92 -19.58 31.84
CA VAL A 437 9.74 -20.43 32.10
C VAL A 437 9.28 -21.14 30.83
N VAL A 438 9.21 -20.41 29.70
CA VAL A 438 8.82 -21.01 28.42
C VAL A 438 9.86 -22.01 27.92
N ARG A 439 11.15 -21.75 28.13
CA ARG A 439 12.26 -22.63 27.77
C ARG A 439 12.23 -23.93 28.57
N ASP A 440 12.07 -23.83 29.88
CA ASP A 440 12.03 -24.97 30.80
C ASP A 440 10.79 -25.85 30.50
N ASN A 441 9.69 -25.23 30.09
CA ASN A 441 8.50 -25.87 29.54
C ASN A 441 7.94 -26.98 30.44
N ASP A 442 7.92 -26.72 31.75
CA ASP A 442 7.39 -27.62 32.77
C ASP A 442 5.91 -27.91 32.49
N GLY A 443 5.65 -29.08 31.88
CA GLY A 443 4.30 -29.49 31.45
C GLY A 443 4.13 -29.67 29.95
N GLY A 444 5.16 -29.38 29.13
CA GLY A 444 5.16 -29.66 27.70
C GLY A 444 4.11 -28.85 26.91
N ARG A 445 3.76 -27.66 27.40
CA ARG A 445 2.73 -26.77 26.82
C ARG A 445 3.19 -26.13 25.50
N PHE A 446 4.49 -25.86 25.39
CA PHE A 446 5.08 -25.18 24.24
C PHE A 446 5.77 -26.16 23.29
N ALA A 447 5.64 -25.90 21.99
CA ALA A 447 6.36 -26.65 20.96
C ALA A 447 7.87 -26.32 21.02
N ASN A 448 8.72 -27.27 20.61
CA ASN A 448 10.18 -27.10 20.63
C ASN A 448 10.69 -25.86 19.88
N ALA A 449 10.00 -25.44 18.82
CA ALA A 449 10.35 -24.23 18.09
C ALA A 449 10.17 -22.96 18.95
N VAL A 450 9.12 -22.93 19.79
CA VAL A 450 8.84 -21.81 20.70
C VAL A 450 9.84 -21.78 21.84
N THR A 451 10.20 -22.93 22.41
CA THR A 451 11.20 -23.01 23.50
C THR A 451 12.60 -22.61 23.02
N ALA A 452 12.98 -23.02 21.79
CA ALA A 452 14.23 -22.61 21.16
C ALA A 452 14.27 -21.10 20.86
N GLU A 453 13.16 -20.53 20.40
CA GLU A 453 13.05 -19.09 20.16
C GLU A 453 13.13 -18.30 21.47
N ALA A 454 12.45 -18.76 22.53
CA ALA A 454 12.52 -18.16 23.87
C ALA A 454 13.97 -18.12 24.39
N TYR A 455 14.69 -19.25 24.31
CA TYR A 455 16.10 -19.32 24.67
C TYR A 455 16.95 -18.32 23.87
N SER A 456 16.76 -18.28 22.55
CA SER A 456 17.52 -17.37 21.70
C SER A 456 17.25 -15.89 21.99
N ILE A 457 16.01 -15.51 22.32
CA ILE A 457 15.68 -14.14 22.71
C ILE A 457 16.29 -13.82 24.08
N ALA A 458 16.21 -14.73 25.05
CA ALA A 458 16.78 -14.55 26.38
C ALA A 458 18.29 -14.28 26.34
N GLU A 459 19.05 -15.07 25.59
CA GLU A 459 20.50 -14.90 25.43
C GLU A 459 20.87 -13.50 24.90
N ILE A 460 20.04 -12.94 24.00
CA ILE A 460 20.28 -11.60 23.44
C ILE A 460 19.92 -10.51 24.46
N LEU A 461 18.81 -10.67 25.20
CA LEU A 461 18.40 -9.70 26.23
C LEU A 461 19.40 -9.62 27.39
N VAL A 462 20.16 -10.68 27.64
CA VAL A 462 21.18 -10.77 28.70
C VAL A 462 22.56 -10.29 28.20
N ASP A 463 22.67 -9.76 26.98
CA ASP A 463 23.90 -9.13 26.48
C ASP A 463 23.99 -7.66 26.89
N PHE A 464 25.09 -7.27 27.55
CA PHE A 464 25.32 -5.89 27.95
C PHE A 464 25.35 -4.92 26.76
N GLU A 465 25.85 -5.34 25.58
CA GLU A 465 25.83 -4.50 24.37
C GLU A 465 24.40 -4.17 23.94
N VAL A 466 23.46 -5.10 24.12
CA VAL A 466 22.04 -4.88 23.82
C VAL A 466 21.44 -3.94 24.85
N ILE A 467 21.69 -4.16 26.15
CA ILE A 467 21.18 -3.30 27.23
C ILE A 467 21.63 -1.85 27.05
N VAL A 468 22.93 -1.60 26.90
CA VAL A 468 23.46 -0.24 26.73
C VAL A 468 22.95 0.41 25.44
N THR A 469 22.79 -0.36 24.36
CA THR A 469 22.22 0.17 23.10
C THR A 469 20.76 0.57 23.28
N VAL A 470 19.94 -0.20 24.01
CA VAL A 470 18.54 0.15 24.30
C VAL A 470 18.47 1.41 25.18
N VAL A 471 19.33 1.53 26.19
CA VAL A 471 19.40 2.73 27.05
C VAL A 471 19.77 3.98 26.24
N ILE A 472 20.77 3.88 25.37
CA ILE A 472 21.16 4.99 24.48
C ILE A 472 20.02 5.34 23.52
N LEU A 473 19.39 4.36 22.87
CA LEU A 473 18.25 4.61 21.98
C LEU A 473 17.07 5.26 22.71
N LYS A 474 16.72 4.78 23.91
CA LYS A 474 15.70 5.41 24.77
C LYS A 474 16.03 6.88 24.99
N ASN A 475 17.22 7.18 25.49
CA ASN A 475 17.57 8.53 25.92
C ASN A 475 17.70 9.50 24.72
N VAL A 476 18.32 9.08 23.62
CA VAL A 476 18.43 9.91 22.39
C VAL A 476 17.06 10.11 21.73
N LEU A 477 16.24 9.05 21.59
CA LEU A 477 14.97 9.17 20.88
C LEU A 477 13.87 9.84 21.73
N THR A 478 14.06 9.98 23.04
CA THR A 478 13.13 10.71 23.92
C THR A 478 12.91 12.15 23.46
N PHE A 479 13.94 12.83 22.94
CA PHE A 479 13.82 14.18 22.39
C PHE A 479 12.90 14.28 21.16
N THR A 480 12.69 13.17 20.45
CA THR A 480 11.78 13.09 19.30
C THR A 480 10.37 12.60 19.65
N ARG A 481 10.14 12.15 20.89
CA ARG A 481 8.93 11.42 21.29
C ARG A 481 7.66 12.25 21.21
N ALA A 482 7.66 13.45 21.79
CA ALA A 482 6.50 14.34 21.76
C ALA A 482 6.21 14.82 20.32
N PHE A 483 7.26 15.19 19.60
CA PHE A 483 7.17 15.59 18.20
C PHE A 483 6.61 14.47 17.31
N GLY A 484 7.10 13.23 17.47
CA GLY A 484 6.63 12.07 16.74
C GLY A 484 5.17 11.71 17.02
N ARG A 485 4.71 11.89 18.27
CA ARG A 485 3.28 11.73 18.62
C ARG A 485 2.41 12.75 17.90
N ASN A 486 2.84 14.01 17.88
CA ASN A 486 2.11 15.08 17.20
C ASN A 486 2.05 14.86 15.67
N LEU A 487 3.11 14.28 15.06
CA LEU A 487 3.09 13.91 13.64
C LEU A 487 2.08 12.80 13.29
N GLN A 488 1.69 11.99 14.28
CA GLN A 488 0.66 10.96 14.12
C GLN A 488 -0.70 11.42 14.68
N GLY A 489 -0.78 12.66 15.16
CA GLY A 489 -1.99 13.28 15.69
C GLY A 489 -2.91 13.83 14.60
N GLU A 490 -3.76 14.76 14.99
CA GLU A 490 -4.66 15.45 14.07
C GLU A 490 -3.90 16.48 13.22
N THR A 491 -4.54 17.02 12.19
CA THR A 491 -3.91 17.98 11.25
C THR A 491 -3.27 19.18 11.95
N LEU A 492 -3.87 19.66 13.04
CA LEU A 492 -3.31 20.74 13.84
C LEU A 492 -2.03 20.31 14.56
N ASP A 493 -2.01 19.12 15.16
CA ASP A 493 -0.84 18.59 15.85
C ASP A 493 0.33 18.44 14.90
N VAL A 494 0.07 17.93 13.69
CA VAL A 494 1.08 17.81 12.62
C VAL A 494 1.63 19.18 12.22
N PHE A 495 0.77 20.19 12.10
CA PHE A 495 1.19 21.56 11.80
C PHE A 495 2.08 22.13 12.92
N LEU A 496 1.66 21.99 14.18
CA LEU A 496 2.43 22.45 15.35
C LEU A 496 3.76 21.72 15.46
N ALA A 497 3.78 20.41 15.21
CA ALA A 497 4.99 19.60 15.15
C ALA A 497 5.98 20.22 14.14
N ALA A 498 5.54 20.50 12.91
CA ALA A 498 6.37 21.10 11.87
C ALA A 498 6.98 22.47 12.25
N THR A 499 6.36 23.21 13.17
CA THR A 499 6.92 24.45 13.72
C THR A 499 7.93 24.23 14.85
N SER A 500 7.89 23.08 15.52
CA SER A 500 8.75 22.75 16.67
C SER A 500 10.01 21.95 16.32
N ILE A 501 10.19 21.54 15.06
CA ILE A 501 11.33 20.75 14.60
C ILE A 501 12.69 21.38 14.92
N THR A 502 12.79 22.71 14.82
CA THR A 502 14.02 23.45 15.13
C THR A 502 14.40 23.32 16.61
N ALA A 503 13.41 23.27 17.50
CA ALA A 503 13.64 23.03 18.92
C ALA A 503 14.10 21.59 19.17
N VAL A 504 13.52 20.60 18.46
CA VAL A 504 13.96 19.19 18.55
C VAL A 504 15.41 19.04 18.09
N LEU A 505 15.76 19.61 16.93
CA LEU A 505 17.13 19.59 16.42
C LEU A 505 18.10 20.33 17.35
N HIS A 506 17.69 21.46 17.93
CA HIS A 506 18.51 22.17 18.91
C HIS A 506 18.79 21.30 20.15
N SER A 507 17.78 20.64 20.70
CA SER A 507 17.97 19.74 21.86
C SER A 507 18.89 18.56 21.51
N LEU A 508 18.73 17.94 20.34
CA LEU A 508 19.61 16.85 19.92
C LEU A 508 21.06 17.32 19.73
N ASN A 509 21.27 18.50 19.14
CA ASN A 509 22.61 19.08 18.99
C ASN A 509 23.23 19.49 20.33
N GLU A 510 22.45 19.99 21.28
CA GLU A 510 22.95 20.29 22.64
C GLU A 510 23.47 19.03 23.34
N VAL A 511 22.76 17.91 23.20
CA VAL A 511 23.21 16.62 23.72
C VAL A 511 24.48 16.16 23.02
N ASN A 512 24.58 16.37 21.70
CA ASN A 512 25.77 16.02 20.93
C ASN A 512 26.99 16.86 21.33
N ASP A 513 26.81 18.16 21.55
CA ASP A 513 27.87 19.08 21.96
C ASP A 513 28.39 18.74 23.38
N ASN A 514 27.54 18.17 24.23
CA ASN A 514 27.85 17.79 25.61
C ASN A 514 27.90 16.25 25.81
N ILE A 515 28.22 15.50 24.75
CA ILE A 515 28.02 14.05 24.71
C ILE A 515 28.77 13.28 25.80
N ASP A 516 29.91 13.79 26.27
CA ASP A 516 30.69 13.15 27.33
C ASP A 516 29.89 13.05 28.63
N VAL A 517 29.20 14.13 29.02
CA VAL A 517 28.40 14.19 30.25
C VAL A 517 27.16 13.31 30.13
N TYR A 518 26.45 13.41 29.00
CA TYR A 518 25.25 12.61 28.77
C TYR A 518 25.57 11.11 28.67
N HIS A 519 26.67 10.76 28.01
CA HIS A 519 27.12 9.37 27.90
C HIS A 519 27.45 8.77 29.26
N GLU A 520 28.13 9.51 30.15
CA GLU A 520 28.43 9.04 31.51
C GLU A 520 27.15 8.60 32.22
N PHE A 521 26.10 9.44 32.23
CA PHE A 521 24.81 9.10 32.84
C PHE A 521 24.11 7.91 32.16
N TRP A 522 24.11 7.85 30.83
CA TRP A 522 23.46 6.75 30.11
C TRP A 522 24.18 5.42 30.30
N TYR A 523 25.51 5.46 30.38
CA TYR A 523 26.33 4.30 30.64
C TYR A 523 26.14 3.80 32.08
N GLU A 524 26.12 4.70 33.07
CA GLU A 524 25.81 4.36 34.46
C GLU A 524 24.41 3.75 34.61
N GLU A 525 23.40 4.28 33.91
CA GLU A 525 22.05 3.71 33.86
C GLU A 525 22.10 2.26 33.33
N ALA A 526 22.81 2.01 32.22
CA ALA A 526 22.95 0.67 31.65
C ALA A 526 23.68 -0.30 32.60
N VAL A 527 24.74 0.16 33.26
CA VAL A 527 25.47 -0.61 34.29
C VAL A 527 24.56 -0.93 35.47
N GLY A 528 23.74 0.03 35.92
CA GLY A 528 22.75 -0.17 36.96
C GLY A 528 21.76 -1.29 36.63
N ILE A 529 21.19 -1.27 35.42
CA ILE A 529 20.27 -2.31 34.93
C ILE A 529 20.98 -3.67 34.86
N ALA A 530 22.19 -3.70 34.29
CA ALA A 530 22.98 -4.93 34.19
C ALA A 530 23.29 -5.54 35.57
N ASN A 531 23.64 -4.71 36.56
CA ASN A 531 23.91 -5.16 37.93
C ASN A 531 22.68 -5.79 38.60
N VAL A 532 21.48 -5.22 38.41
CA VAL A 532 20.22 -5.78 38.94
C VAL A 532 19.95 -7.18 38.38
N MET A 533 20.42 -7.43 37.16
CA MET A 533 20.28 -8.71 36.47
C MET A 533 21.51 -9.62 36.56
N GLU A 534 22.52 -9.22 37.34
CA GLU A 534 23.79 -9.93 37.49
C GLU A 534 24.55 -10.15 36.16
N ILE A 535 24.39 -9.22 35.22
CA ILE A 535 25.01 -9.25 33.89
C ILE A 535 26.38 -8.55 33.94
N PRO A 536 27.46 -9.23 33.54
CA PRO A 536 28.78 -8.61 33.53
C PRO A 536 28.94 -7.64 32.36
N VAL A 537 29.45 -6.45 32.65
CA VAL A 537 29.88 -5.46 31.66
C VAL A 537 31.02 -6.03 30.82
N LYS A 538 30.82 -6.18 29.51
CA LYS A 538 31.79 -6.79 28.59
C LYS A 538 31.79 -6.06 27.26
N VAL A 539 32.98 -5.81 26.71
CA VAL A 539 33.15 -5.31 25.35
C VAL A 539 33.11 -6.49 24.35
N PRO A 540 32.56 -6.31 23.13
CA PRO A 540 32.51 -7.37 22.13
C PRO A 540 33.88 -7.96 21.81
N ARG A 541 33.95 -9.30 21.80
CA ARG A 541 35.21 -10.05 21.63
C ARG A 541 35.94 -9.73 20.32
N LEU A 542 35.20 -9.47 19.25
CA LEU A 542 35.78 -9.15 17.94
C LEU A 542 36.54 -7.83 17.96
N PHE A 543 36.04 -6.84 18.68
CA PHE A 543 36.71 -5.55 18.86
C PHE A 543 38.02 -5.72 19.63
N ILE A 544 37.97 -6.41 20.78
CA ILE A 544 39.15 -6.72 21.60
C ILE A 544 40.23 -7.44 20.77
N ARG A 545 39.84 -8.40 19.91
CA ARG A 545 40.78 -9.11 19.03
C ARG A 545 41.45 -8.19 18.01
N LYS A 546 40.71 -7.26 17.41
CA LYS A 546 41.27 -6.30 16.44
C LYS A 546 42.18 -5.28 17.13
N GLN A 547 41.81 -4.80 18.31
CA GLN A 547 42.58 -3.77 19.01
C GLN A 547 43.87 -4.30 19.64
N ARG A 548 43.87 -5.54 20.17
CA ARG A 548 45.11 -6.21 20.62
C ARG A 548 46.15 -6.42 19.52
N ALA A 549 45.76 -6.33 18.25
CA ALA A 549 46.70 -6.37 17.13
C ALA A 549 47.33 -5.00 16.83
N VAL A 550 46.79 -3.91 17.40
CA VAL A 550 47.17 -2.52 17.13
C VAL A 550 47.79 -1.83 18.36
N ASP A 551 47.37 -2.19 19.58
CA ASP A 551 47.82 -1.53 20.82
C ASP A 551 47.83 -2.50 22.04
N GLU A 552 48.70 -2.25 23.03
CA GLU A 552 48.89 -3.06 24.25
C GLU A 552 48.08 -2.56 25.47
N GLY A 553 47.30 -1.48 25.33
CA GLY A 553 46.51 -0.88 26.41
C GLY A 553 45.26 -1.65 26.84
N GLU A 554 44.81 -1.45 28.08
CA GLU A 554 43.53 -1.96 28.58
C GLU A 554 42.34 -1.24 27.90
N VAL A 555 41.42 -2.01 27.33
CA VAL A 555 40.22 -1.48 26.67
C VAL A 555 39.20 -1.05 27.73
N GLN A 556 38.93 0.25 27.83
CA GLN A 556 37.87 0.78 28.69
C GLN A 556 36.50 0.59 28.01
N ALA A 557 35.60 -0.14 28.67
CA ALA A 557 34.28 -0.45 28.13
C ALA A 557 33.43 0.80 27.88
N GLU A 558 33.47 1.75 28.78
CA GLU A 558 32.74 3.02 28.67
C GLU A 558 33.12 3.80 27.41
N LEU A 559 34.43 3.96 27.16
CA LEU A 559 34.93 4.63 25.96
C LEU A 559 34.51 3.89 24.68
N TYR A 560 34.56 2.56 24.68
CA TYR A 560 34.07 1.77 23.54
C TYR A 560 32.60 2.08 23.24
N TYR A 561 31.72 2.02 24.23
CA TYR A 561 30.30 2.27 23.99
C TYR A 561 30.03 3.72 23.60
N LYS A 562 30.81 4.67 24.10
CA LYS A 562 30.74 6.07 23.67
C LYS A 562 31.03 6.21 22.17
N GLU A 563 32.18 5.71 21.74
CA GLU A 563 32.69 5.90 20.39
C GLU A 563 31.95 5.09 19.33
N TYR A 564 31.53 3.86 19.67
CA TYR A 564 30.96 2.92 18.70
C TYR A 564 29.45 2.76 18.79
N VAL A 565 28.80 3.30 19.84
CA VAL A 565 27.35 3.27 19.98
C VAL A 565 26.77 4.67 20.16
N THR A 566 27.13 5.37 21.22
CA THR A 566 26.48 6.65 21.60
C THR A 566 26.65 7.72 20.53
N VAL A 567 27.89 8.01 20.15
CA VAL A 567 28.21 9.04 19.14
C VAL A 567 27.62 8.70 17.77
N PRO A 568 27.75 7.45 17.24
CA PRO A 568 27.10 7.08 15.99
C PRO A 568 25.57 7.14 16.03
N VAL A 569 24.94 6.77 17.15
CA VAL A 569 23.47 6.82 17.28
C VAL A 569 22.97 8.26 17.25
N ILE A 570 23.57 9.18 18.02
CA ILE A 570 23.11 10.58 18.06
C ILE A 570 23.31 11.28 16.71
N HIS A 571 24.48 11.10 16.08
CA HIS A 571 24.73 11.65 14.75
C HIS A 571 23.78 11.07 13.71
N GLY A 572 23.54 9.75 13.74
CA GLY A 572 22.61 9.10 12.85
C GLY A 572 21.18 9.61 13.03
N VAL A 573 20.71 9.78 14.27
CA VAL A 573 19.37 10.32 14.55
C VAL A 573 19.24 11.76 14.07
N ILE A 574 20.23 12.63 14.32
CA ILE A 574 20.23 14.01 13.83
C ILE A 574 20.11 14.02 12.30
N GLN A 575 20.95 13.24 11.62
CA GLN A 575 20.93 13.16 10.15
C GLN A 575 19.59 12.67 9.61
N GLU A 576 19.00 11.61 10.19
CA GLU A 576 17.70 11.10 9.75
C GLU A 576 16.56 12.11 9.96
N VAL A 577 16.60 12.88 11.05
CA VAL A 577 15.64 13.95 11.31
C VAL A 577 15.81 15.08 10.29
N GLU A 578 17.05 15.49 9.98
CA GLU A 578 17.33 16.52 8.97
C GLU A 578 16.91 16.07 7.56
N ASP A 579 17.21 14.84 7.18
CA ASP A 579 16.83 14.25 5.89
C ASP A 579 15.30 14.22 5.74
N MET A 580 14.60 13.70 6.74
CA MET A 580 13.14 13.53 6.71
C MET A 580 12.39 14.86 6.77
N PHE A 581 12.91 15.83 7.51
CA PHE A 581 12.32 17.17 7.66
C PHE A 581 13.13 18.22 6.92
N SER A 582 13.53 17.90 5.69
CA SER A 582 14.13 18.86 4.77
C SER A 582 13.26 20.11 4.57
N GLU A 583 13.86 21.19 4.09
CA GLU A 583 13.15 22.47 3.89
C GLU A 583 11.91 22.30 3.00
N THR A 584 11.97 21.43 1.98
CA THR A 584 10.85 21.12 1.08
C THR A 584 9.73 20.41 1.83
N ASN A 585 10.06 19.38 2.63
CA ASN A 585 9.07 18.63 3.42
C ASN A 585 8.41 19.53 4.47
N LEU A 586 9.19 20.38 5.14
CA LEU A 586 8.68 21.35 6.10
C LEU A 586 7.78 22.41 5.45
N LYS A 587 8.09 22.88 4.24
CA LYS A 587 7.19 23.76 3.48
C LYS A 587 5.86 23.08 3.19
N ALA A 588 5.89 21.82 2.77
CA ALA A 588 4.68 21.03 2.52
C ALA A 588 3.83 20.85 3.79
N LEU A 589 4.46 20.53 4.93
CA LEU A 589 3.75 20.43 6.22
C LEU A 589 3.20 21.78 6.68
N LYS A 590 3.91 22.88 6.45
CA LYS A 590 3.43 24.23 6.78
C LYS A 590 2.22 24.65 5.93
N CYS A 591 2.02 24.09 4.73
CA CYS A 591 0.79 24.30 3.96
C CYS A 591 -0.47 23.80 4.67
N LEU A 592 -0.35 22.97 5.72
CA LEU A 592 -1.48 22.64 6.59
C LEU A 592 -2.10 23.87 7.27
N SER A 593 -1.38 25.00 7.33
CA SER A 593 -1.94 26.29 7.76
C SER A 593 -3.11 26.77 6.88
N LEU A 594 -3.28 26.21 5.68
CA LEU A 594 -4.38 26.53 4.76
C LEU A 594 -5.62 25.66 5.02
N VAL A 595 -5.53 24.65 5.89
CA VAL A 595 -6.66 23.77 6.23
C VAL A 595 -7.62 24.53 7.15
N PRO A 596 -8.92 24.62 6.85
CA PRO A 596 -9.88 25.41 7.64
C PRO A 596 -9.87 25.11 9.15
N ALA A 597 -9.69 23.83 9.52
CA ALA A 597 -9.59 23.40 10.92
C ALA A 597 -8.39 24.05 11.64
N VAL A 598 -7.24 24.18 10.96
CA VAL A 598 -6.04 24.81 11.49
C VAL A 598 -6.18 26.33 11.49
N MET A 599 -6.68 26.91 10.38
CA MET A 599 -6.91 28.36 10.25
C MET A 599 -7.84 28.91 11.33
N GLY A 600 -8.90 28.16 11.65
CA GLY A 600 -9.87 28.55 12.67
C GLY A 600 -9.20 28.72 14.03
N GLN A 601 -8.32 27.80 14.41
CA GLN A 601 -7.61 27.85 15.69
C GLN A 601 -6.48 28.88 15.71
N MET A 602 -5.80 29.12 14.58
CA MET A 602 -4.82 30.19 14.47
C MET A 602 -5.44 31.58 14.68
N LYS A 603 -6.64 31.82 14.15
CA LYS A 603 -7.34 33.11 14.28
C LYS A 603 -7.69 33.46 15.73
N PHE A 604 -7.86 32.48 16.61
CA PHE A 604 -8.06 32.70 18.05
C PHE A 604 -6.76 32.94 18.82
N ASN A 605 -5.59 32.59 18.24
CA ASN A 605 -4.28 32.90 18.80
C ASN A 605 -3.68 34.22 18.28
N THR A 606 -4.22 34.80 17.20
CA THR A 606 -3.78 36.08 16.62
C THR A 606 -4.64 37.27 17.06
N THR A 607 -5.02 37.36 18.34
CA THR A 607 -5.15 38.70 18.94
C THR A 607 -3.73 39.15 19.27
N GLU A 608 -3.20 40.06 18.45
CA GLU A 608 -1.83 40.59 18.43
C GLU A 608 -0.85 39.84 17.52
N GLU A 609 -0.96 40.03 16.20
CA GLU A 609 0.09 40.66 15.38
C GLU A 609 -0.24 40.60 13.88
N ASN A 610 -0.32 41.77 13.26
CA ASN A 610 -0.63 41.98 11.85
C ASN A 610 0.57 41.61 10.94
N TYR A 611 0.63 40.38 10.41
CA TYR A 611 1.45 40.06 9.23
C TYR A 611 0.78 39.01 8.33
N ALA A 612 -0.33 39.37 7.69
CA ALA A 612 -0.96 38.54 6.65
C ALA A 612 -1.32 39.37 5.42
N GLY A 613 -0.30 39.99 4.80
CA GLY A 613 -0.46 40.76 3.59
C GLY A 613 0.79 40.75 2.73
N ARG A 614 1.33 39.57 2.38
CA ARG A 614 2.41 39.46 1.38
C ARG A 614 2.73 38.03 0.86
N LEU A 615 1.71 37.18 0.66
CA LEU A 615 1.90 35.84 0.05
C LEU A 615 0.99 35.56 -1.16
N LEU A 616 0.44 36.61 -1.80
CA LEU A 616 -0.26 36.51 -3.09
C LEU A 616 0.27 37.54 -4.10
N GLN A 617 1.59 37.57 -4.28
CA GLN A 617 2.25 38.10 -5.47
C GLN A 617 3.37 37.17 -5.91
#